data_AF-A0A6I1EUW2-F1
#
_entry.id   AF-A0A6I1EUW2-F1
#
_cell.length_a   1.000
_cell.length_b   1.000
_cell.length_c   1.000
_cell.angle_alpha   90.00
_cell.angle_beta   90.00
_cell.angle_gamma   90.00
#
_symmetry.space_group_name_H-M   'P 1'
#
loop_
_entity.id
_entity.type
_entity.pdbx_description
1 polymer ?
#
loop_
_entity_poly.entity_id
_entity_poly.type
_entity_poly.pdbx_seq_one_letter_code
_entity_poly.pdbx_strand_id
1 'polypeptide(L)'
;MYLLNKFLLESEPIKLESLEDELFVSKPKIQSDLKMVRKILDQYSLRLVTRPHYGTKVEGEEYRKRLCFSKYLLSRNDSLNFVVPSTPMVDFLWSKRFEEKE
;
A
#
# COMPACT_ATOMS: atom_id res chain seq x y z
N MET A 1 7.43 6.25 6.56
CA MET A 1 8.14 5.34 5.66
C MET A 1 7.80 5.66 4.21
N TYR A 2 8.79 6.09 3.43
CA TYR A 2 8.65 6.53 2.04
C TYR A 2 8.35 5.37 1.08
N LEU A 3 9.09 4.25 1.18
CA LEU A 3 8.96 3.12 0.25
C LEU A 3 7.55 2.51 0.23
N LEU A 4 6.89 2.40 1.39
CA LEU A 4 5.52 1.88 1.45
C LEU A 4 4.56 2.75 0.62
N ASN A 5 4.62 4.07 0.78
CA ASN A 5 3.79 4.99 0.00
C ASN A 5 4.10 4.90 -1.48
N LYS A 6 5.38 4.93 -1.85
CA LYS A 6 5.82 4.82 -3.25
C LYS A 6 5.26 3.56 -3.90
N PHE A 7 5.41 2.39 -3.26
CA PHE A 7 4.93 1.12 -3.81
C PHE A 7 3.40 0.95 -3.81
N LEU A 8 2.68 1.61 -2.91
CA LEU A 8 1.21 1.58 -2.89
C LEU A 8 0.57 2.51 -3.93
N LEU A 9 1.26 3.61 -4.28
CA LEU A 9 0.76 4.60 -5.24
C LEU A 9 1.17 4.31 -6.68
N GLU A 10 2.31 3.66 -6.89
CA GLU A 10 2.81 3.37 -8.22
C GLU A 10 2.10 2.17 -8.86
N SER A 11 1.66 2.33 -10.12
CA SER A 11 1.08 1.23 -10.90
C SER A 11 2.16 0.33 -11.52
N GLU A 12 3.31 0.92 -11.86
CA GLU A 12 4.40 0.24 -12.55
C GLU A 12 5.44 -0.36 -11.59
N PRO A 13 6.11 -1.46 -11.98
CA PRO A 13 7.24 -2.00 -11.21
C PRO A 13 8.40 -1.01 -11.12
N ILE A 14 8.94 -0.88 -9.91
CA ILE A 14 10.06 0.01 -9.60
C ILE A 14 11.34 -0.80 -9.45
N LYS A 15 12.39 -0.43 -10.19
CA LYS A 15 13.73 -1.05 -10.06
C LYS A 15 14.40 -0.58 -8.78
N LEU A 16 15.15 -1.48 -8.12
CA LEU A 16 15.86 -1.11 -6.89
C LEU A 16 16.95 -0.09 -7.18
N GLU A 17 17.64 -0.22 -8.31
CA GLU A 17 18.69 0.69 -8.75
C GLU A 17 18.15 2.12 -8.88
N SER A 18 16.94 2.29 -9.43
CA SER A 18 16.28 3.60 -9.50
C SER A 18 15.96 4.18 -8.13
N LEU A 19 15.67 3.35 -7.13
CA LEU A 19 15.47 3.81 -5.75
C LEU A 19 16.79 4.16 -5.07
N GLU A 20 17.89 3.48 -5.40
CA GLU A 20 19.23 3.81 -4.90
C GLU A 20 19.63 5.22 -5.37
N ASP A 21 19.43 5.49 -6.67
CA ASP A 21 19.71 6.79 -7.28
C ASP A 21 18.77 7.89 -6.75
N GLU A 22 17.47 7.61 -6.63
CA GLU A 22 16.47 8.58 -6.15
C GLU A 22 16.69 8.97 -4.68
N LEU A 23 17.07 8.01 -3.83
CA LEU A 23 17.18 8.20 -2.38
C LEU A 23 18.61 8.42 -1.90
N PHE A 24 19.62 8.31 -2.76
CA PHE A 24 21.04 8.36 -2.41
C PHE A 24 21.42 7.38 -1.29
N VAL A 25 20.86 6.17 -1.34
CA VAL A 25 21.13 5.11 -0.34
C VAL A 25 21.57 3.82 -1.01
N SER A 26 22.27 2.99 -0.24
CA SER A 26 22.78 1.72 -0.74
C SER A 26 21.70 0.64 -0.86
N LYS A 27 21.87 -0.30 -1.80
CA LYS A 27 21.03 -1.49 -1.95
C LYS A 27 20.70 -2.22 -0.64
N PRO A 28 21.66 -2.48 0.28
CA PRO A 28 21.35 -3.16 1.55
C PRO A 28 20.40 -2.35 2.44
N LYS A 29 20.51 -1.01 2.42
CA LYS A 29 19.60 -0.13 3.18
C LYS A 29 18.17 -0.24 2.65
N ILE A 30 18.00 -0.18 1.32
CA ILE A 30 16.70 -0.38 0.68
C ILE A 30 16.15 -1.76 0.99
N GLN A 31 16.95 -2.82 0.85
CA GLN A 31 16.52 -4.18 1.15
C GLN A 31 16.09 -4.35 2.61
N SER A 32 16.78 -3.72 3.55
CA SER A 32 16.39 -3.71 4.96
C SER A 32 15.02 -3.05 5.14
N ASP A 33 14.79 -1.88 4.54
CA ASP A 33 13.51 -1.19 4.62
C ASP A 33 12.39 -1.99 3.91
N LEU A 34 12.71 -2.67 2.80
CA LEU A 34 11.77 -3.56 2.10
C LEU A 34 11.32 -4.76 2.96
N LYS A 35 12.15 -5.24 3.90
CA LYS A 35 11.71 -6.25 4.88
C LYS A 35 10.58 -5.71 5.76
N MET A 36 10.66 -4.45 6.17
CA MET A 36 9.60 -3.81 6.95
C MET A 36 8.36 -3.55 6.10
N VAL A 37 8.52 -3.11 4.84
CA VAL A 37 7.42 -2.96 3.87
C VAL A 37 6.64 -4.27 3.72
N ARG A 38 7.34 -5.40 3.51
CA ARG A 38 6.71 -6.73 3.39
C ARG A 38 5.83 -7.07 4.59
N LYS A 39 6.37 -6.90 5.80
CA LYS A 39 5.62 -7.19 7.04
C LYS A 39 4.33 -6.38 7.14
N ILE A 40 4.34 -5.11 6.74
CA ILE A 40 3.14 -4.27 6.75
C ILE A 40 2.15 -4.76 5.71
N LEU A 41 2.60 -5.00 4.47
CA LEU A 41 1.73 -5.46 3.38
C LEU A 41 1.07 -6.81 3.67
N ASP A 42 1.79 -7.73 4.32
CA ASP A 42 1.28 -9.06 4.67
C ASP A 42 0.05 -8.98 5.61
N GLN A 43 -0.03 -7.97 6.49
CA GLN A 43 -1.20 -7.72 7.35
C GLN A 43 -2.47 -7.39 6.56
N TYR A 44 -2.33 -6.90 5.34
CA TYR A 44 -3.42 -6.55 4.44
C TYR A 44 -3.55 -7.55 3.28
N SER A 45 -2.91 -8.73 3.39
CA SER A 45 -2.88 -9.73 2.32
C SER A 45 -2.41 -9.16 0.96
N LEU A 46 -1.46 -8.24 1.03
CA LEU A 46 -0.75 -7.67 -0.12
C LEU A 46 0.65 -8.28 -0.18
N ARG A 47 1.19 -8.45 -1.39
CA ARG A 47 2.53 -9.03 -1.58
C ARG A 47 3.43 -8.07 -2.33
N LEU A 48 4.65 -7.90 -1.84
CA LEU A 48 5.70 -7.21 -2.57
C LEU A 48 6.41 -8.20 -3.49
N VAL A 49 6.13 -8.15 -4.79
CA VAL A 49 6.66 -9.10 -5.78
C VAL A 49 7.77 -8.44 -6.57
N THR A 50 8.92 -9.11 -6.64
CA THR A 50 10.06 -8.69 -7.44
C THR A 50 10.20 -9.63 -8.63
N ARG A 51 10.26 -9.06 -9.83
CA ARG A 51 10.49 -9.80 -11.08
C ARG A 51 11.86 -9.39 -11.65
N PRO A 52 12.76 -10.34 -11.95
CA PRO A 52 14.06 -10.04 -12.56
C PRO A 52 13.89 -9.15 -13.80
N HIS A 53 14.77 -8.16 -13.97
CA HIS A 53 14.76 -7.17 -15.08
C HIS A 53 13.56 -6.20 -15.16
N TYR A 54 12.43 -6.50 -14.50
CA TYR A 54 11.26 -5.62 -14.49
C TYR A 54 11.25 -4.68 -13.27
N GLY A 55 11.49 -5.21 -12.08
CA GLY A 55 11.45 -4.44 -10.84
C GLY A 55 10.52 -5.05 -9.79
N THR A 56 10.15 -4.24 -8.82
CA THR A 56 9.36 -4.61 -7.64
C THR A 56 8.05 -3.85 -7.62
N LYS A 57 6.94 -4.52 -7.31
CA LYS A 57 5.62 -3.90 -7.17
C LYS A 57 4.77 -4.57 -6.10
N VAL A 58 3.69 -3.91 -5.70
CA VAL A 58 2.67 -4.49 -4.81
C VAL A 58 1.58 -5.16 -5.63
N GLU A 59 1.36 -6.45 -5.35
CA GLU A 59 0.28 -7.26 -5.91
C GLU A 59 -0.77 -7.57 -4.84
N GLY A 60 -2.04 -7.56 -5.25
CA GLY A 60 -3.20 -7.77 -4.39
C GLY A 60 -4.37 -6.91 -4.85
N GLU A 61 -5.52 -7.06 -4.18
CA GLU A 61 -6.72 -6.29 -4.47
C GLU A 61 -6.49 -4.78 -4.25
N GLU A 62 -6.95 -3.97 -5.18
CA GLU A 62 -6.85 -2.50 -5.10
C GLU A 62 -7.50 -1.95 -3.82
N TYR A 63 -8.64 -2.53 -3.43
CA TYR A 63 -9.29 -2.18 -2.16
C TYR A 63 -8.35 -2.36 -0.97
N ARG A 64 -7.60 -3.45 -0.91
CA ARG A 64 -6.64 -3.73 0.17
C ARG A 64 -5.46 -2.75 0.14
N LYS A 65 -4.99 -2.36 -1.05
CA LYS A 65 -3.96 -1.30 -1.19
C LYS A 65 -4.45 0.03 -0.60
N ARG A 66 -5.67 0.44 -0.95
CA ARG A 66 -6.29 1.66 -0.41
C ARG A 66 -6.52 1.61 1.09
N LEU A 67 -6.97 0.46 1.60
CA LEU A 67 -7.14 0.24 3.04
C LEU A 67 -5.79 0.35 3.77
N CYS A 68 -4.74 -0.31 3.27
CA CYS A 68 -3.39 -0.23 3.82
C CYS A 68 -2.88 1.22 3.83
N PHE A 69 -3.04 1.94 2.71
CA PHE A 69 -2.61 3.34 2.59
C PHE A 69 -3.37 4.26 3.54
N SER A 70 -4.70 4.12 3.62
CA SER A 70 -5.55 4.90 4.51
C SER A 70 -5.19 4.69 5.98
N LYS A 71 -5.08 3.42 6.43
CA LYS A 71 -4.68 3.10 7.81
C LYS A 71 -3.30 3.62 8.14
N TYR A 72 -2.36 3.51 7.21
CA TYR A 72 -1.02 4.06 7.37
C TYR A 72 -1.04 5.59 7.50
N LEU A 73 -1.80 6.32 6.67
CA LEU A 73 -1.93 7.77 6.77
C LEU A 73 -2.55 8.22 8.10
N LEU A 74 -3.60 7.53 8.56
CA LEU A 74 -4.24 7.81 9.85
C LEU A 74 -3.29 7.58 11.02
N SER A 75 -2.52 6.49 11.00
CA SER A 75 -1.51 6.20 12.04
C SER A 75 -0.36 7.23 12.09
N ARG A 76 -0.12 7.93 10.98
CA ARG A 76 0.94 8.94 10.85
C ARG A 76 0.48 10.31 11.31
N ASN A 77 -0.81 10.59 11.18
CA ASN A 77 -1.42 11.87 11.48
C ASN A 77 -2.34 11.70 12.68
N ASP A 78 -1.78 11.66 13.89
CA ASP A 78 -2.53 11.59 15.16
C ASP A 78 -3.52 12.77 15.33
N SER A 79 -3.38 13.83 14.53
CA SER A 79 -4.25 15.01 14.48
C SER A 79 -5.29 14.99 13.35
N LEU A 80 -5.23 14.05 12.41
CA LEU A 80 -6.30 13.84 11.41
C LEU A 80 -7.20 12.71 11.90
N ASN A 81 -8.05 13.04 12.87
CA ASN A 81 -9.37 12.43 13.01
C ASN A 81 -10.20 12.74 11.77
N PHE A 82 -9.77 12.28 10.58
CA PHE A 82 -10.69 12.14 9.48
C PHE A 82 -11.63 11.03 9.91
N VAL A 83 -12.76 11.47 10.44
CA VAL A 83 -14.00 10.72 10.46
C VAL A 83 -14.17 10.19 9.04
N VAL A 84 -13.70 8.97 8.76
CA VAL A 84 -14.51 8.08 7.94
C VAL A 84 -15.70 7.92 8.86
N PRO A 85 -16.81 8.64 8.63
CA PRO A 85 -17.93 8.34 9.46
C PRO A 85 -18.19 6.87 9.14
N SER A 86 -18.49 6.09 10.15
CA SER A 86 -19.54 5.10 9.98
C SER A 86 -20.80 5.87 9.52
N THR A 87 -20.78 6.41 8.31
CA THR A 87 -21.92 7.07 7.70
C THR A 87 -22.71 5.90 7.18
N PRO A 88 -23.97 5.77 7.60
CA PRO A 88 -24.86 4.72 7.12
C PRO A 88 -24.83 4.58 5.59
N MET A 89 -24.52 5.65 4.86
CA MET A 89 -24.41 5.70 3.41
C MET A 89 -23.35 4.76 2.81
N VAL A 90 -22.20 4.55 3.45
CA VAL A 90 -21.15 3.68 2.88
C VAL A 90 -21.57 2.22 3.06
N ASP A 91 -21.94 1.83 4.28
CA ASP A 91 -22.46 0.49 4.57
C ASP A 91 -23.74 0.19 3.76
N PHE A 92 -24.60 1.18 3.55
CA PHE A 92 -25.78 1.10 2.69
C PHE A 92 -25.44 0.84 1.21
N LEU A 93 -24.46 1.58 0.65
CA LEU A 93 -24.02 1.39 -0.73
C LEU A 93 -23.35 0.03 -0.93
N TRP A 94 -22.59 -0.46 0.07
CA TRP A 94 -22.00 -1.79 0.02
C TRP A 94 -23.07 -2.88 0.16
N SER A 95 -24.06 -2.75 1.05
CA SER A 95 -25.21 -3.67 1.14
C SER A 95 -25.98 -3.76 -0.17
N LYS A 96 -26.33 -2.60 -0.75
CA LYS A 96 -26.99 -2.51 -2.06
C LYS A 96 -26.20 -3.18 -3.18
N ARG A 97 -24.87 -3.02 -3.17
CA ARG A 97 -24.00 -3.63 -4.18
C ARG A 97 -23.87 -5.15 -4.04
N PHE A 98 -24.08 -5.71 -2.85
CA PHE A 98 -24.10 -7.15 -2.64
C PHE A 98 -25.48 -7.79 -2.89
N GLU A 99 -26.57 -7.02 -2.82
CA GLU A 99 -27.94 -7.47 -3.13
C GLU A 99 -28.24 -7.59 -4.64
N GLU A 100 -27.55 -6.85 -5.51
CA GLU A 100 -27.77 -6.90 -6.98
C GLU A 100 -27.07 -8.08 -7.71
N LYS A 101 -26.55 -9.06 -6.96
CA LYS A 101 -25.80 -10.21 -7.51
C LYS A 101 -26.47 -11.57 -7.24
N GLU A 102 -27.77 -11.58 -6.98
CA GLU A 102 -28.66 -12.75 -7.07
C GLU A 102 -29.73 -12.54 -8.14
#